data_AF-A0A960PWI0-F1
#
_entry.id   AF-A0A960PWI0-F1
#
_cell.length_a   1.000
_cell.length_b   1.000
_cell.length_c   1.000
_cell.angle_alpha   90.00
_cell.angle_beta   90.00
_cell.angle_gamma   90.00
#
_symmetry.space_group_name_H-M   'P 1'
#
loop_
_entity.id
_entity.type
_entity.pdbx_description
1 polymer ?
#
loop_
_entity_poly.entity_id
_entity_poly.type
_entity_poly.pdbx_seq_one_letter_code
_entity_poly.pdbx_strand_id
1 'polypeptide(L)'
;MKKTLLGLLAGIALFIGCGSENKLAKINELQAAGNLRDAAKVYKEWVDSSKNPNIERDYIKFLFDNKLFLDFSKEVRSYLERFPQDTDVKELQFEYYARLARDAERTNNYEAALDYIAANLLDQNYSEYRKWESRQTTILRKWYQEAADKGDISEQKSIVTKMISRGFDNLASSIAPEIYQEMQQQVQDAQSGAQ
;
A
#
# COMPACT_ATOMS: atom_id res chain seq x y z
N MET A 1 52.29 -28.18 -3.98
CA MET A 1 51.71 -28.70 -2.73
C MET A 1 51.35 -27.53 -1.85
N LYS A 2 50.05 -27.31 -1.59
CA LYS A 2 49.55 -26.28 -0.68
C LYS A 2 49.76 -26.77 0.77
N LYS A 3 50.38 -25.94 1.61
CA LYS A 3 50.33 -26.09 3.08
C LYS A 3 49.71 -24.82 3.67
N THR A 4 48.68 -25.07 4.46
CA THR A 4 47.89 -24.20 5.34
C THR A 4 48.70 -23.69 6.55
N LEU A 5 48.32 -22.53 7.08
CA LEU A 5 48.26 -22.07 8.50
C LEU A 5 48.07 -20.53 8.42
N LEU A 6 46.97 -19.86 8.79
CA LEU A 6 46.04 -19.90 9.93
C LEU A 6 46.68 -19.48 11.27
N GLY A 7 46.30 -18.28 11.71
CA GLY A 7 46.58 -17.62 13.00
C GLY A 7 46.48 -16.09 12.79
N LEU A 8 45.82 -15.27 13.61
CA LEU A 8 45.22 -15.43 14.93
C LEU A 8 44.37 -14.15 15.22
N LEU A 9 43.19 -14.30 15.86
CA LEU A 9 42.53 -13.50 16.93
C LEU A 9 42.75 -11.96 17.01
N ALA A 10 41.83 -11.06 17.40
CA ALA A 10 40.57 -11.04 18.14
C ALA A 10 39.91 -9.66 17.81
N GLY A 11 38.60 -9.43 17.91
CA GLY A 11 37.82 -9.48 19.13
C GLY A 11 36.67 -8.47 19.03
N ILE A 12 35.48 -8.91 19.44
CA ILE A 12 34.48 -8.22 20.29
C ILE A 12 33.35 -9.24 20.39
N ALA A 13 33.35 -9.98 21.51
CA ALA A 13 32.17 -10.69 21.96
C ALA A 13 31.47 -9.76 22.96
N LEU A 14 30.31 -9.23 22.57
CA LEU A 14 29.29 -8.80 23.51
C LEU A 14 28.08 -9.70 23.30
N PHE A 15 27.75 -10.41 24.36
CA PHE A 15 26.71 -11.41 24.48
C PHE A 15 25.33 -10.80 24.17
N ILE A 16 24.68 -11.27 23.09
CA ILE A 16 23.25 -11.49 22.80
C ILE A 16 23.22 -11.82 21.28
N GLY A 17 23.27 -13.09 20.83
CA GLY A 17 23.48 -13.32 19.38
C GLY A 17 23.15 -14.68 18.75
N CYS A 18 23.14 -15.81 19.46
CA CYS A 18 22.95 -17.11 18.77
C CYS A 18 21.53 -17.38 18.24
N GLY A 19 20.51 -16.64 18.68
CA GLY A 19 19.12 -16.92 18.30
C GLY A 19 18.69 -16.28 16.97
N SER A 20 19.09 -15.03 16.74
CA SER A 20 18.66 -14.24 15.57
C SER A 20 19.39 -14.63 14.29
N GLU A 21 20.69 -14.92 14.36
CA GLU A 21 21.47 -15.36 13.20
C GLU A 21 20.95 -16.69 12.65
N ASN A 22 20.56 -17.61 13.54
CA ASN A 22 19.95 -18.89 13.15
C ASN A 22 18.56 -18.71 12.51
N LYS A 23 17.75 -17.77 13.00
CA LYS A 23 16.43 -17.49 12.41
C LYS A 23 16.54 -16.86 11.02
N LEU A 24 17.40 -15.85 10.86
CA LEU A 24 17.61 -15.22 9.56
C LEU A 24 18.19 -16.19 8.52
N ALA A 25 19.16 -17.02 8.91
CA ALA A 25 19.69 -18.07 8.05
C ALA A 25 18.59 -19.04 7.60
N LYS A 26 17.71 -19.44 8.53
CA LYS A 26 16.59 -20.33 8.20
C LYS A 26 15.56 -19.69 7.28
N ILE A 27 15.24 -18.41 7.48
CA ILE A 27 14.35 -17.64 6.60
C ILE A 27 14.93 -17.63 5.17
N ASN A 28 16.21 -17.30 5.03
CA ASN A 28 16.88 -17.27 3.73
C ASN A 28 16.93 -18.64 3.04
N GLU A 29 17.17 -19.71 3.81
CA GLU A 29 17.11 -21.09 3.31
C GLU A 29 15.72 -21.44 2.74
N LEU A 30 14.67 -21.13 3.51
CA LEU A 30 13.28 -21.38 3.11
C LEU A 30 12.89 -20.53 1.88
N GLN A 31 13.34 -19.28 1.81
CA GLN A 31 13.16 -18.44 0.63
C GLN A 31 13.84 -19.00 -0.62
N ALA A 32 15.09 -19.44 -0.50
CA ALA A 32 15.83 -20.04 -1.60
C ALA A 32 15.16 -21.34 -2.10
N ALA A 33 14.49 -22.06 -1.20
CA ALA A 33 13.70 -23.24 -1.53
C ALA A 33 12.28 -22.93 -2.07
N GLY A 34 11.89 -21.65 -2.15
CA GLY A 34 10.53 -21.23 -2.56
C GLY A 34 9.45 -21.49 -1.49
N ASN A 35 9.83 -21.89 -0.29
CA ASN A 35 8.91 -22.17 0.81
C ASN A 35 8.57 -20.90 1.61
N LEU A 36 7.90 -19.98 0.92
CA LEU A 36 7.63 -18.61 1.41
C LEU A 36 6.70 -18.58 2.63
N ARG A 37 5.77 -19.53 2.74
CA ARG A 37 4.84 -19.62 3.88
C ARG A 37 5.54 -20.05 5.16
N ASP A 38 6.42 -21.04 5.08
CA ASP A 38 7.21 -21.43 6.25
C ASP A 38 8.25 -20.37 6.61
N ALA A 39 8.85 -19.70 5.61
CA ALA A 39 9.72 -18.56 5.85
C ALA A 39 8.98 -17.44 6.61
N ALA A 40 7.76 -17.10 6.19
CA ALA A 40 6.92 -16.12 6.87
C ALA A 40 6.62 -16.51 8.33
N LYS A 41 6.36 -17.79 8.59
CA LYS A 41 6.11 -18.29 9.95
C LYS A 41 7.33 -18.11 10.86
N VAL A 42 8.53 -18.52 10.39
CA VAL A 42 9.77 -18.35 11.15
C VAL A 42 10.07 -16.87 11.39
N TYR A 43 9.79 -16.01 10.39
CA TYR A 43 9.95 -14.56 10.53
C TYR A 43 8.98 -14.00 11.58
N LYS A 44 7.71 -14.39 11.55
CA LYS A 44 6.73 -13.95 12.55
C LYS A 44 7.10 -14.37 13.97
N GLU A 45 7.57 -15.60 14.15
CA GLU A 45 8.11 -16.06 15.44
C GLU A 45 9.33 -15.22 15.88
N TRP A 46 10.14 -14.74 14.95
CA TRP A 46 11.24 -13.83 15.26
C TRP A 46 10.74 -12.45 15.70
N VAL A 47 9.79 -11.87 14.96
CA VAL A 47 9.12 -10.60 15.32
C VAL A 47 8.55 -10.69 16.74
N ASP A 48 7.76 -11.72 17.02
CA ASP A 48 7.05 -11.88 18.29
C ASP A 48 8.02 -12.08 19.47
N SER A 49 9.11 -12.83 19.25
CA SER A 49 10.14 -13.05 20.28
C SER A 49 11.05 -11.83 20.53
N SER A 50 11.32 -11.03 19.50
CA SER A 50 12.24 -9.90 19.59
C SER A 50 11.57 -8.62 20.09
N LYS A 51 10.28 -8.44 19.79
CA LYS A 51 9.52 -7.19 20.01
C LYS A 51 10.23 -5.95 19.44
N ASN A 52 11.04 -6.14 18.40
CA ASN A 52 11.81 -5.08 17.77
C ASN A 52 11.03 -4.54 16.55
N PRO A 53 10.63 -3.26 16.53
CA PRO A 53 9.90 -2.66 15.42
C PRO A 53 10.64 -2.73 14.07
N ASN A 54 11.97 -2.72 14.08
CA ASN A 54 12.76 -2.83 12.85
C ASN A 54 12.62 -4.24 12.22
N ILE A 55 12.61 -5.28 13.05
CA ILE A 55 12.41 -6.67 12.59
C ILE A 55 10.98 -6.84 12.06
N GLU A 56 10.01 -6.18 12.70
CA GLU A 56 8.62 -6.15 12.22
C GLU A 56 8.48 -5.41 10.88
N ARG A 57 9.18 -4.29 10.70
CA ARG A 57 9.26 -3.57 9.42
C ARG A 57 9.85 -4.47 8.32
N ASP A 58 10.95 -5.17 8.62
CA ASP A 58 11.57 -6.09 7.66
C ASP A 58 10.66 -7.26 7.31
N TYR A 59 9.90 -7.77 8.28
CA TYR A 59 8.88 -8.80 8.05
C TYR A 59 7.76 -8.30 7.13
N ILE A 60 7.24 -7.09 7.36
CA ILE A 60 6.24 -6.45 6.49
C ILE A 60 6.77 -6.32 5.06
N LYS A 61 8.03 -5.87 4.91
CA LYS A 61 8.68 -5.78 3.60
C LYS A 61 8.82 -7.16 2.94
N PHE A 62 9.24 -8.17 3.70
CA PHE A 62 9.31 -9.54 3.24
C PHE A 62 7.95 -10.03 2.71
N LEU A 63 6.85 -9.79 3.42
CA LEU A 63 5.51 -10.18 2.97
C LEU A 63 5.13 -9.50 1.66
N PHE A 64 5.44 -8.21 1.53
CA PHE A 64 5.18 -7.42 0.33
C PHE A 64 5.96 -7.95 -0.88
N ASP A 65 7.29 -8.08 -0.74
CA ASP A 65 8.19 -8.49 -1.82
C ASP A 65 7.84 -9.90 -2.34
N ASN A 66 7.35 -10.77 -1.44
CA ASN A 66 6.96 -12.14 -1.75
C ASN A 66 5.46 -12.30 -2.07
N LYS A 67 4.73 -11.18 -2.26
CA LYS A 67 3.31 -11.16 -2.65
C LYS A 67 2.38 -11.92 -1.69
N LEU A 68 2.74 -11.99 -0.41
CA LEU A 68 1.93 -12.59 0.64
C LEU A 68 0.91 -11.56 1.16
N PHE A 69 0.05 -11.08 0.25
CA PHE A 69 -0.72 -9.86 0.45
C PHE A 69 -1.78 -9.92 1.56
N LEU A 70 -2.36 -11.11 1.80
CA LEU A 70 -3.31 -11.29 2.89
C LEU A 70 -2.65 -10.99 4.24
N ASP A 71 -1.50 -11.61 4.50
CA ASP A 71 -0.73 -11.39 5.73
C ASP A 71 -0.17 -9.97 5.77
N PHE A 72 0.36 -9.48 4.65
CA PHE A 72 0.86 -8.10 4.53
C PHE A 72 -0.18 -7.07 5.00
N SER A 73 -1.41 -7.15 4.47
CA SER A 73 -2.46 -6.17 4.78
C SER A 73 -2.82 -6.14 6.27
N LYS A 74 -2.77 -7.30 6.94
CA LYS A 74 -3.04 -7.43 8.37
C LYS A 74 -1.91 -6.84 9.21
N GLU A 75 -0.66 -7.21 8.90
CA GLU A 75 0.51 -6.79 9.67
C GLU A 75 0.77 -5.28 9.50
N VAL A 76 0.62 -4.74 8.29
CA VAL A 76 0.72 -3.29 8.04
C VAL A 76 -0.26 -2.49 8.88
N ARG A 77 -1.53 -2.91 8.95
CA ARG A 77 -2.55 -2.21 9.74
C ARG A 77 -2.16 -2.16 11.21
N SER A 78 -1.83 -3.31 11.79
CA SER A 78 -1.45 -3.41 13.21
C SER A 78 -0.14 -2.65 13.52
N TYR A 79 0.78 -2.58 12.56
CA TYR A 79 2.02 -1.83 12.70
C TYR A 79 1.78 -0.32 12.66
N LEU A 80 1.03 0.18 11.67
CA LEU A 80 0.76 1.61 11.51
C LEU A 80 -0.16 2.18 12.61
N GLU A 81 -0.99 1.34 13.26
CA GLU A 81 -1.71 1.73 14.49
C GLU A 81 -0.75 2.14 15.62
N ARG A 82 0.42 1.50 15.70
CA ARG A 82 1.46 1.79 16.71
C ARG A 82 2.49 2.80 16.25
N PHE A 83 2.82 2.79 14.96
CA PHE A 83 3.84 3.63 14.35
C PHE A 83 3.27 4.44 13.18
N PRO A 84 2.28 5.32 13.44
CA PRO A 84 1.57 6.05 12.39
C PRO A 84 2.45 7.03 11.63
N GLN A 85 3.73 7.22 11.97
CA GLN A 85 4.63 8.12 11.27
C GLN A 85 5.68 7.39 10.40
N ASP A 86 5.67 6.07 10.38
CA ASP A 86 6.62 5.27 9.58
C ASP A 86 6.34 5.40 8.08
N THR A 87 7.21 6.12 7.37
CA THR A 87 7.03 6.42 5.94
C THR A 87 7.29 5.22 5.05
N ASP A 88 8.21 4.33 5.43
CA ASP A 88 8.59 3.18 4.62
C ASP A 88 7.44 2.18 4.52
N VAL A 89 6.79 1.90 5.66
CA VAL A 89 5.63 0.99 5.69
C VAL A 89 4.42 1.58 4.97
N LYS A 90 4.21 2.89 5.04
CA LYS A 90 3.16 3.56 4.26
C LYS A 90 3.42 3.51 2.77
N GLU A 91 4.67 3.66 2.33
CA GLU A 91 5.02 3.51 0.91
C GLU A 91 4.68 2.09 0.43
N LEU A 92 4.97 1.05 1.22
CA LEU A 92 4.55 -0.32 0.90
C LEU A 92 3.03 -0.47 0.85
N GLN A 93 2.31 0.09 1.83
CA GLN A 93 0.84 0.06 1.85
C GLN A 93 0.24 0.76 0.62
N PHE A 94 0.83 1.89 0.24
CA PHE A 94 0.43 2.63 -0.94
C PHE A 94 0.65 1.81 -2.20
N GLU A 95 1.84 1.23 -2.37
CA GLU A 95 2.13 0.40 -3.53
C GLU A 95 1.21 -0.82 -3.61
N TYR A 96 0.84 -1.39 -2.47
CA TYR A 96 -0.11 -2.48 -2.39
C TYR A 96 -1.48 -2.08 -2.95
N TYR A 97 -2.07 -0.98 -2.47
CA TYR A 97 -3.35 -0.50 -3.01
C TYR A 97 -3.25 -0.08 -4.48
N ALA A 98 -2.13 0.50 -4.91
CA ALA A 98 -1.90 0.81 -6.32
C ALA A 98 -1.78 -0.44 -7.21
N ARG A 99 -1.30 -1.57 -6.67
CA ARG A 99 -1.32 -2.87 -7.38
C ARG A 99 -2.74 -3.42 -7.47
N LEU A 100 -3.48 -3.41 -6.36
CA LEU A 100 -4.88 -3.84 -6.35
C LEU A 100 -5.74 -3.02 -7.31
N ALA A 101 -5.57 -1.70 -7.35
CA ALA A 101 -6.27 -0.82 -8.29
C ALA A 101 -5.96 -1.17 -9.74
N ARG A 102 -4.69 -1.43 -10.09
CA ARG A 102 -4.28 -1.83 -11.45
C ARG A 102 -4.79 -3.22 -11.83
N ASP A 103 -4.81 -4.17 -10.90
CA ASP A 103 -5.34 -5.51 -11.18
C ASP A 103 -6.87 -5.48 -11.33
N ALA A 104 -7.56 -4.62 -10.55
CA ALA A 104 -8.98 -4.35 -10.73
C ALA A 104 -9.27 -3.66 -12.10
N GLU A 105 -8.46 -2.68 -12.50
CA GLU A 105 -8.53 -2.06 -13.84
C GLU A 105 -8.36 -3.10 -14.97
N ARG A 106 -7.34 -3.96 -14.89
CA ARG A 106 -7.11 -5.03 -15.88
C ARG A 106 -8.27 -6.00 -16.01
N THR A 107 -9.09 -6.13 -14.97
CA THR A 107 -10.27 -6.99 -14.95
C THR A 107 -11.57 -6.21 -15.21
N ASN A 108 -11.47 -4.94 -15.62
CA ASN A 108 -12.60 -4.01 -15.82
C ASN A 108 -13.46 -3.82 -14.56
N ASN A 109 -12.92 -4.08 -13.37
CA ASN A 109 -13.59 -3.84 -12.10
C ASN A 109 -13.25 -2.43 -11.58
N TYR A 110 -13.78 -1.42 -12.25
CA TYR A 110 -13.50 -0.01 -11.95
C TYR A 110 -13.99 0.43 -10.56
N GLU A 111 -15.00 -0.24 -10.01
CA GLU A 111 -15.49 0.03 -8.66
C GLU A 111 -14.48 -0.38 -7.59
N ALA A 112 -13.99 -1.63 -7.64
CA ALA A 112 -12.94 -2.07 -6.75
C ALA A 112 -11.67 -1.22 -6.92
N ALA A 113 -11.35 -0.85 -8.16
CA ALA A 113 -10.19 -0.01 -8.45
C ALA A 113 -10.28 1.36 -7.75
N LEU A 114 -11.45 2.00 -7.77
CA LEU A 114 -11.72 3.25 -7.05
C LEU A 114 -11.69 3.08 -5.53
N ASP A 115 -12.21 1.96 -5.01
CA ASP A 115 -12.14 1.66 -3.57
C ASP A 115 -10.71 1.54 -3.08
N TYR A 116 -9.84 0.88 -3.84
CA TYR A 116 -8.42 0.76 -3.49
C TYR A 116 -7.71 2.12 -3.53
N ILE A 117 -8.02 2.97 -4.50
CA ILE A 117 -7.46 4.33 -4.57
C ILE A 117 -7.91 5.14 -3.34
N ALA A 118 -9.18 5.03 -2.96
CA ALA A 118 -9.73 5.81 -1.86
C ALA A 118 -9.29 5.33 -0.49
N ALA A 119 -9.26 4.02 -0.26
CA ALA A 119 -8.71 3.41 0.96
C ALA A 119 -7.26 3.84 1.21
N ASN A 120 -6.52 4.16 0.15
CA ASN A 120 -5.15 4.63 0.22
C ASN A 120 -5.02 6.15 0.54
N LEU A 121 -6.04 6.95 0.20
CA LEU A 121 -5.99 8.41 0.30
C LEU A 121 -6.75 8.98 1.50
N LEU A 122 -7.66 8.22 2.12
CA LEU A 122 -8.47 8.68 3.25
C LEU A 122 -7.74 8.66 4.60
N ASP A 123 -6.49 8.21 4.65
CA ASP A 123 -5.64 8.31 5.83
C ASP A 123 -4.87 9.65 5.80
N GLN A 124 -5.60 10.74 6.11
CA GLN A 124 -5.23 12.15 5.89
C GLN A 124 -4.07 12.68 6.76
N ASN A 125 -3.26 11.83 7.39
CA ASN A 125 -2.36 12.22 8.47
C ASN A 125 -0.86 12.11 8.14
N TYR A 126 -0.46 12.29 6.88
CA TYR A 126 0.93 12.06 6.46
C TYR A 126 1.57 13.24 5.73
N SER A 127 2.80 13.59 6.11
CA SER A 127 3.60 14.69 5.55
C SER A 127 3.85 14.57 4.05
N GLU A 128 3.80 13.35 3.50
CA GLU A 128 3.90 13.08 2.07
C GLU A 128 2.54 12.91 1.36
N TYR A 129 1.41 13.20 2.02
CA TYR A 129 0.06 13.09 1.43
C TYR A 129 -0.02 13.69 0.02
N ARG A 130 0.54 14.88 -0.20
CA ARG A 130 0.55 15.54 -1.52
C ARG A 130 1.27 14.73 -2.61
N LYS A 131 2.37 14.04 -2.27
CA LYS A 131 3.13 13.19 -3.21
C LYS A 131 2.29 11.96 -3.58
N TRP A 132 1.60 11.38 -2.60
CA TRP A 132 0.73 10.22 -2.79
C TRP A 132 -0.56 10.56 -3.54
N GLU A 133 -1.19 11.67 -3.18
CA GLU A 133 -2.31 12.29 -3.89
C GLU A 133 -1.92 12.51 -5.37
N SER A 134 -0.79 13.15 -5.65
CA SER A 134 -0.31 13.37 -7.02
C SER A 134 -0.22 12.07 -7.85
N ARG A 135 0.35 11.00 -7.28
CA ARG A 135 0.43 9.69 -7.98
C ARG A 135 -0.95 9.08 -8.26
N GLN A 136 -1.89 9.16 -7.32
CA GLN A 136 -3.24 8.60 -7.51
C GLN A 136 -4.14 9.46 -8.40
N THR A 137 -3.98 10.79 -8.35
CA THR A 137 -4.67 11.72 -9.25
C THR A 137 -4.35 11.42 -10.71
N THR A 138 -3.15 10.91 -11.01
CA THR A 138 -2.76 10.50 -12.36
C THR A 138 -3.58 9.30 -12.85
N ILE A 139 -3.86 8.32 -11.98
CA ILE A 139 -4.67 7.15 -12.32
C ILE A 139 -6.12 7.56 -12.57
N LEU A 140 -6.71 8.36 -11.68
CA LEU A 140 -8.09 8.85 -11.82
C LEU A 140 -8.27 9.72 -13.08
N ARG A 141 -7.28 10.57 -13.40
CA ARG A 141 -7.25 11.36 -14.65
C ARG A 141 -7.22 10.48 -15.87
N LYS A 142 -6.41 9.41 -15.87
CA LYS A 142 -6.32 8.47 -16.98
C LYS A 142 -7.67 7.80 -17.26
N TRP A 143 -8.38 7.34 -16.23
CA TRP A 143 -9.69 6.71 -16.41
C TRP A 143 -10.76 7.67 -16.91
N TYR A 144 -10.79 8.88 -16.36
CA TYR A 144 -11.68 9.91 -16.87
C TYR A 144 -11.43 10.18 -18.35
N GLN A 145 -10.15 10.30 -18.74
CA GLN A 145 -9.77 10.49 -20.14
C GLN A 145 -10.19 9.30 -21.01
N GLU A 146 -10.01 8.06 -20.56
CA GLU A 146 -10.43 6.88 -21.33
C GLU A 146 -11.95 6.82 -21.53
N ALA A 147 -12.75 7.22 -20.54
CA ALA A 147 -14.20 7.35 -20.68
C ALA A 147 -14.57 8.50 -21.63
N ALA A 148 -13.86 9.63 -21.54
CA ALA A 148 -14.05 10.78 -22.43
C ALA A 148 -13.70 10.46 -23.90
N ASP A 149 -12.61 9.73 -24.14
CA ASP A 149 -12.17 9.32 -25.48
C ASP A 149 -13.18 8.37 -26.15
N LYS A 150 -13.93 7.60 -25.35
CA LYS A 150 -15.05 6.74 -25.81
C LYS A 150 -16.36 7.51 -25.98
N GLY A 151 -16.44 8.76 -25.51
CA GLY A 151 -17.67 9.53 -25.43
C GLY A 151 -18.67 9.01 -24.37
N ASP A 152 -18.22 8.21 -23.41
CA ASP A 152 -19.09 7.65 -22.37
C ASP A 152 -19.29 8.65 -21.23
N ILE A 153 -20.31 9.50 -21.40
CA ILE A 153 -20.68 10.51 -20.39
C ILE A 153 -21.18 9.85 -19.10
N SER A 154 -21.81 8.67 -19.17
CA SER A 154 -22.32 7.97 -17.98
C SER A 154 -21.17 7.49 -17.11
N GLU A 155 -20.14 6.90 -17.73
CA GLU A 155 -18.93 6.46 -17.04
C GLU A 155 -18.16 7.65 -16.44
N GLN A 156 -18.03 8.77 -17.18
CA GLN A 156 -17.46 10.01 -16.64
C GLN A 156 -18.21 10.51 -15.39
N LYS A 157 -19.55 10.58 -15.44
CA LYS A 157 -20.38 10.98 -14.29
C LYS A 157 -20.22 10.03 -13.11
N SER A 158 -20.16 8.72 -13.36
CA SER A 158 -19.94 7.70 -12.32
C SER A 158 -18.58 7.87 -11.63
N ILE A 159 -17.52 8.10 -12.40
CA ILE A 159 -16.17 8.34 -11.88
C ILE A 159 -16.13 9.59 -10.99
N VAL A 160 -16.72 10.71 -11.45
CA VAL A 160 -16.80 11.97 -10.67
C VAL A 160 -17.62 11.80 -9.40
N THR A 161 -18.79 11.15 -9.49
CA THR A 161 -19.65 10.86 -8.33
C THR A 161 -18.89 10.08 -7.26
N LYS A 162 -18.15 9.03 -7.67
CA LYS A 162 -17.38 8.20 -6.76
C LYS A 162 -16.22 8.96 -6.12
N MET A 163 -15.59 9.89 -6.84
CA MET A 163 -14.58 10.79 -6.27
C MET A 163 -15.18 11.67 -5.16
N ILE A 164 -16.31 12.34 -5.43
CA ILE A 164 -17.02 13.19 -4.46
C ILE A 164 -17.44 12.37 -3.24
N SER A 165 -18.07 11.21 -3.43
CA SER A 165 -18.55 10.38 -2.33
C SER A 165 -17.42 9.86 -1.41
N ARG A 166 -16.18 9.93 -1.87
CA ARG A 166 -14.97 9.50 -1.16
C ARG A 166 -14.12 10.69 -0.70
N GLY A 167 -14.65 11.93 -0.76
CA GLY A 167 -14.00 13.15 -0.25
C GLY A 167 -12.94 13.75 -1.17
N PHE A 168 -12.94 13.40 -2.46
CA PHE A 168 -11.99 13.93 -3.45
C PHE A 168 -12.57 15.08 -4.29
N ASP A 169 -13.36 15.96 -3.69
CA ASP A 169 -14.05 17.08 -4.35
C ASP A 169 -13.10 17.99 -5.15
N ASN A 170 -11.94 18.32 -4.58
CA ASN A 170 -10.92 19.15 -5.25
C ASN A 170 -10.37 18.45 -6.50
N LEU A 171 -10.24 17.12 -6.46
CA LEU A 171 -9.79 16.36 -7.61
C LEU A 171 -10.89 16.22 -8.66
N ALA A 172 -12.12 15.91 -8.21
CA ALA A 172 -13.30 15.80 -9.06
C ALA A 172 -13.53 17.09 -9.87
N SER A 173 -13.51 18.25 -9.19
CA SER A 173 -13.64 19.56 -9.82
C SER A 173 -12.47 19.92 -10.75
N SER A 174 -11.26 19.43 -10.47
CA SER A 174 -10.08 19.64 -11.34
C SER A 174 -10.06 18.74 -12.57
N ILE A 175 -10.65 17.54 -12.51
CA ILE A 175 -10.69 16.59 -13.63
C ILE A 175 -11.86 16.90 -14.56
N ALA A 176 -13.03 17.19 -13.99
CA ALA A 176 -14.29 17.26 -14.72
C ALA A 176 -15.13 18.45 -14.21
N PRO A 177 -14.69 19.69 -14.47
CA PRO A 177 -15.34 20.87 -13.90
C PRO A 177 -16.81 21.00 -14.31
N GLU A 178 -17.18 20.68 -15.56
CA GLU A 178 -18.58 20.80 -15.99
C GLU A 178 -19.48 19.77 -15.29
N ILE A 179 -19.04 18.52 -15.22
CA ILE A 179 -19.79 17.45 -14.54
C ILE A 179 -19.91 17.74 -13.05
N TYR A 180 -18.83 18.19 -12.42
CA TYR A 180 -18.83 18.56 -11.01
C TYR A 180 -19.84 19.68 -10.74
N GLN A 181 -19.85 20.74 -11.55
CA GLN A 181 -20.81 21.84 -11.43
C GLN A 181 -22.26 21.38 -11.65
N GLU A 182 -22.52 20.56 -12.66
CA GLU A 182 -23.85 19.99 -12.92
C GLU A 182 -24.37 19.21 -11.70
N MET A 183 -23.51 18.40 -11.08
CA MET A 183 -23.88 17.64 -9.88
C MET A 183 -24.15 18.53 -8.66
N GLN A 184 -23.34 19.57 -8.44
CA GLN A 184 -23.57 20.51 -7.34
C GLN A 184 -24.89 21.27 -7.52
N GLN A 185 -25.24 21.65 -8.75
CA GLN A 185 -26.51 22.29 -9.06
C GLN A 185 -27.69 21.36 -8.77
N GLN A 186 -27.62 20.09 -9.17
CA GLN A 186 -28.68 19.11 -8.88
C GLN A 186 -28.93 18.92 -7.38
N VAL A 187 -27.86 18.95 -6.56
CA VAL A 187 -27.98 18.88 -5.10
C VAL A 187 -28.69 20.13 -4.54
N GLN A 188 -28.34 21.32 -5.02
CA GLN A 188 -28.99 22.57 -4.62
C GLN A 188 -30.48 22.62 -5.02
N ASP A 189 -30.80 22.16 -6.23
CA ASP A 189 -32.17 22.11 -6.74
C ASP A 189 -33.03 21.12 -5.93
N ALA A 190 -32.46 19.96 -5.57
CA ALA A 190 -33.12 18.98 -4.72
C ALA A 190 -33.38 19.51 -3.29
N GLN A 191 -32.48 20.35 -2.75
CA GLN A 191 -32.62 20.95 -1.43
C GLN A 191 -33.62 22.11 -1.41
N SER A 192 -33.72 22.88 -2.50
CA SER A 192 -34.64 24.01 -2.62
C SER A 192 -36.07 23.60 -3.00
N GLY A 193 -36.25 22.49 -3.71
CA GLY A 193 -37.58 21.92 -4.02
C GLY A 193 -38.23 21.12 -2.88
N ALA A 194 -37.53 20.93 -1.75
CA ALA A 194 -38.02 20.23 -0.57
C ALA A 194 -38.51 21.17 0.56
N GLN A 195 -38.48 22.50 0.32
CA GLN A 195 -39.01 23.54 1.22
C GLN A 195 -40.42 23.96 0.80
#